data_AF-A0A4U9HK77-F1
#
_entry.id   AF-A0A4U9HK77-F1
#
_cell.length_a   1.000
_cell.length_b   1.000
_cell.length_c   1.000
_cell.angle_alpha   90.00
_cell.angle_beta   90.00
_cell.angle_gamma   90.00
#
_symmetry.space_group_name_H-M   'P 1'
#
loop_
_entity.id
_entity.type
_entity.pdbx_description
1 polymer ?
#
loop_
_entity_poly.entity_id
_entity_poly.type
_entity_poly.pdbx_seq_one_letter_code
_entity_poly.pdbx_strand_id
1 'polypeptide(L)'
;MASRTGVSTPGRCRKRAAVRSSNHALEGGINFFDTANSYSDGSSEEIVGQALRDFARREEVVVATKVYHQVGDLAEGLSRAQILRSIDDSLRRLNMEYVDLLQIHRWDYNTPIEETLEALNDVVRAGKARYIGASSMHAAQFAQALALQEQHGWAPFVTMQDHYNLIYREEEREMLPLCYQHGVAVIPWSPLARGAVNPSVG
;
A
#
# COMPACT_ATOMS: atom_id res chain seq x y z
N MET A 1 36.00 -25.20 20.73
CA MET A 1 35.41 -23.91 21.17
C MET A 1 36.15 -22.78 20.47
N ALA A 2 35.48 -21.63 20.30
CA ALA A 2 35.80 -20.44 19.46
C ALA A 2 35.16 -20.50 18.05
N SER A 3 33.85 -20.24 17.97
CA SER A 3 33.22 -18.91 17.76
C SER A 3 33.35 -18.41 16.31
N ARG A 4 32.43 -18.87 15.45
CA ARG A 4 32.11 -18.17 14.20
C ARG A 4 31.32 -16.91 14.55
N THR A 5 32.01 -15.80 14.78
CA THR A 5 31.39 -14.48 14.72
C THR A 5 30.98 -14.23 13.28
N GLY A 6 29.76 -14.60 12.94
CA GLY A 6 29.16 -14.30 11.65
C GLY A 6 29.05 -12.80 11.51
N VAL A 7 29.88 -12.20 10.64
CA VAL A 7 29.71 -10.81 10.21
C VAL A 7 28.32 -10.72 9.57
N SER A 8 27.40 -10.04 10.23
CA SER A 8 26.06 -9.81 9.72
C SER A 8 26.16 -8.87 8.52
N THR A 9 25.79 -9.34 7.34
CA THR A 9 25.71 -8.49 6.14
C THR A 9 24.72 -7.35 6.35
N PRO A 10 24.93 -6.15 5.76
CA PRO A 10 24.10 -4.96 6.00
C PRO A 10 22.60 -5.21 5.80
N GLY A 11 22.21 -6.02 4.81
CA GLY A 11 20.81 -6.40 4.57
C GLY A 11 20.18 -7.22 5.71
N ARG A 12 20.96 -8.08 6.37
CA ARG A 12 20.50 -8.91 7.51
C ARG A 12 20.23 -8.07 8.76
N CYS A 13 21.02 -7.02 8.99
CA CYS A 13 20.79 -6.06 10.06
C CYS A 13 19.53 -5.22 9.81
N ARG A 14 19.31 -4.75 8.58
CA ARG A 14 18.10 -3.97 8.22
C ARG A 14 16.83 -4.79 8.36
N LYS A 15 16.83 -6.04 7.88
CA LYS A 15 15.67 -6.96 8.04
C LYS A 15 15.35 -7.20 9.52
N ARG A 16 16.34 -7.49 10.37
CA ARG A 16 16.14 -7.65 11.81
C ARG A 16 15.60 -6.39 12.48
N ALA A 17 16.05 -5.21 12.07
CA ALA A 17 15.54 -3.95 12.59
C ALA A 17 14.07 -3.73 12.23
N ALA A 18 13.70 -3.92 10.96
CA ALA A 18 12.33 -3.75 10.48
C ALA A 18 11.34 -4.73 11.16
N VAL A 19 11.75 -5.98 11.37
CA VAL A 19 10.97 -6.98 12.13
C VAL A 19 10.74 -6.52 13.57
N ARG A 20 11.77 -6.00 14.25
CA ARG A 20 11.62 -5.45 15.61
C ARG A 20 10.73 -4.21 15.65
N SER A 21 10.86 -3.31 14.68
CA SER A 21 10.00 -2.12 14.59
C SER A 21 8.54 -2.50 14.42
N SER A 22 8.25 -3.56 13.66
CA SER A 22 6.89 -4.07 13.48
C SER A 22 6.33 -4.65 14.78
N ASN A 23 7.13 -5.43 15.53
CA ASN A 23 6.73 -5.92 16.85
C ASN A 23 6.42 -4.76 17.82
N HIS A 24 7.28 -3.73 17.85
CA HIS A 24 7.06 -2.57 18.71
C HIS A 24 5.78 -1.80 18.34
N ALA A 25 5.46 -1.71 17.05
CA ALA A 25 4.21 -1.11 16.59
C ALA A 25 2.99 -1.91 17.08
N LEU A 26 3.03 -3.25 16.97
CA LEU A 26 1.98 -4.13 17.48
C LEU A 26 1.80 -4.00 19.00
N GLU A 27 2.89 -4.00 19.77
CA GLU A 27 2.87 -3.77 21.22
C GLU A 27 2.27 -2.40 21.58
N GLY A 28 2.44 -1.40 20.72
CA GLY A 28 1.83 -0.08 20.82
C GLY A 28 0.38 0.01 20.36
N GLY A 29 -0.24 -1.10 19.94
CA GLY A 29 -1.64 -1.17 19.49
C GLY A 29 -1.85 -0.79 18.02
N ILE A 30 -0.78 -0.60 17.23
CA ILE A 30 -0.90 -0.36 15.79
C ILE A 30 -1.21 -1.68 15.09
N ASN A 31 -2.29 -1.72 14.32
CA ASN A 31 -2.70 -2.89 13.55
C ASN A 31 -2.69 -2.68 12.03
N PHE A 32 -2.43 -1.46 11.54
CA PHE A 32 -2.40 -1.15 10.11
C PHE A 32 -0.96 -1.12 9.58
N PHE A 33 -0.66 -1.98 8.61
CA PHE A 33 0.68 -2.11 8.00
C PHE A 33 0.60 -1.89 6.50
N ASP A 34 1.27 -0.83 6.04
CA ASP A 34 1.33 -0.44 4.64
C ASP A 34 2.69 -0.78 4.02
N THR A 35 2.67 -1.41 2.85
CA THR A 35 3.85 -1.71 2.04
C THR A 35 3.56 -1.44 0.56
N ALA A 36 4.43 -1.86 -0.36
CA ALA A 36 4.18 -1.82 -1.80
C ALA A 36 5.03 -2.87 -2.51
N ASN A 37 4.54 -3.35 -3.66
CA ASN A 37 5.26 -4.28 -4.52
C ASN A 37 6.68 -3.80 -4.88
N SER A 38 6.87 -2.49 -5.07
CA SER A 38 8.14 -1.88 -5.48
C SER A 38 9.07 -1.49 -4.34
N TYR A 39 8.61 -1.55 -3.08
CA TYR A 39 9.45 -1.11 -1.96
C TYR A 39 10.60 -2.08 -1.75
N SER A 40 11.83 -1.58 -1.98
CA SER A 40 13.07 -2.36 -1.95
C SER A 40 12.99 -3.60 -2.88
N ASP A 41 12.46 -3.41 -4.10
CA ASP A 41 12.27 -4.46 -5.10
C ASP A 41 11.52 -5.70 -4.57
N GLY A 42 10.46 -5.46 -3.80
CA GLY A 42 9.60 -6.50 -3.23
C GLY A 42 10.08 -7.07 -1.89
N SER A 43 11.32 -6.80 -1.47
CA SER A 43 11.82 -7.32 -0.19
C SER A 43 11.08 -6.73 1.03
N SER A 44 10.43 -5.57 0.91
CA SER A 44 9.60 -5.01 1.97
C SER A 44 8.42 -5.92 2.32
N GLU A 45 7.73 -6.47 1.32
CA GLU A 45 6.60 -7.38 1.51
C GLU A 45 7.04 -8.67 2.23
N GLU A 46 8.21 -9.21 1.89
CA GLU A 46 8.75 -10.40 2.58
C GLU A 46 9.06 -10.12 4.06
N ILE A 47 9.53 -8.90 4.35
CA ILE A 47 9.88 -8.48 5.72
C ILE A 47 8.61 -8.28 6.55
N VAL A 48 7.63 -7.55 6.02
CA VAL A 48 6.33 -7.33 6.68
C VAL A 48 5.62 -8.66 6.88
N GLY A 49 5.55 -9.49 5.85
CA GLY A 49 4.95 -10.82 5.94
C GLY A 49 5.61 -11.67 7.04
N GLN A 50 6.94 -11.70 7.09
CA GLN A 50 7.65 -12.42 8.16
C GLN A 50 7.33 -11.85 9.55
N ALA A 51 7.41 -10.53 9.72
CA ALA A 51 7.17 -9.91 11.02
C ALA A 51 5.75 -10.18 11.53
N LEU A 52 4.74 -10.04 10.68
CA LEU A 52 3.35 -10.25 11.08
C LEU A 52 3.06 -11.71 11.42
N ARG A 53 3.65 -12.68 10.70
CA ARG A 53 3.53 -14.11 11.06
C ARG A 53 4.16 -14.44 12.42
N ASP A 54 5.25 -13.76 12.77
CA ASP A 54 5.97 -14.02 14.01
C ASP A 54 5.26 -13.41 15.24
N PHE A 55 4.49 -12.32 15.05
CA PHE A 55 4.01 -11.50 16.17
C PHE A 55 2.52 -11.19 16.20
N ALA A 56 1.74 -11.56 15.17
CA ALA A 56 0.33 -11.27 15.11
C ALA A 56 -0.50 -12.41 14.51
N ARG A 57 -1.77 -12.49 14.90
CA ARG A 57 -2.75 -13.30 14.18
C ARG A 57 -3.23 -12.53 12.94
N ARG A 58 -3.43 -13.22 11.83
CA ARG A 58 -3.74 -12.57 10.54
C ARG A 58 -5.00 -11.72 10.61
N GLU A 59 -5.99 -12.17 11.37
CA GLU A 59 -7.28 -11.54 11.60
C GLU A 59 -7.23 -10.31 12.54
N GLU A 60 -6.12 -10.09 13.24
CA GLU A 60 -5.94 -8.96 14.16
C GLU A 60 -5.23 -7.77 13.49
N VAL A 61 -4.77 -7.93 12.24
CA VAL A 61 -4.00 -6.92 11.50
C VAL A 61 -4.62 -6.60 10.16
N VAL A 62 -4.45 -5.35 9.74
CA VAL A 62 -4.84 -4.82 8.43
C VAL A 62 -3.57 -4.64 7.60
N VAL A 63 -3.49 -5.35 6.48
CA VAL A 63 -2.34 -5.32 5.58
C VAL A 63 -2.72 -4.67 4.27
N ALA A 64 -2.04 -3.57 3.95
CA ALA A 64 -2.17 -2.84 2.70
C ALA A 64 -0.94 -3.02 1.82
N THR A 65 -1.13 -3.25 0.53
CA THR A 65 -0.06 -3.18 -0.49
C THR A 65 -0.51 -2.38 -1.71
N LYS A 66 0.40 -2.15 -2.64
CA LYS A 66 0.18 -1.30 -3.82
C LYS A 66 0.68 -1.95 -5.09
N VAL A 67 0.03 -1.60 -6.19
CA VAL A 67 0.42 -1.94 -7.56
C VAL A 67 0.56 -0.66 -8.38
N TYR A 68 1.63 -0.57 -9.18
CA TYR A 68 1.80 0.37 -10.30
C TYR A 68 3.22 0.19 -10.84
N HIS A 69 4.23 0.43 -10.00
CA HIS A 69 5.63 0.49 -10.40
C HIS A 69 6.19 -0.84 -10.89
N GLN A 70 7.23 -0.76 -11.72
CA GLN A 70 7.98 -1.91 -12.21
C GLN A 70 8.61 -2.70 -11.04
N VAL A 71 8.49 -4.02 -11.08
CA VAL A 71 9.10 -4.94 -10.10
C VAL A 71 9.64 -6.17 -10.83
N GLY A 72 10.96 -6.35 -10.83
CA GLY A 72 11.58 -7.42 -11.60
C GLY A 72 11.24 -7.31 -13.09
N ASP A 73 10.64 -8.36 -13.64
CA ASP A 73 10.17 -8.42 -15.04
C ASP A 73 8.69 -7.98 -15.22
N LEU A 74 7.99 -7.64 -14.14
CA LEU A 74 6.66 -7.02 -14.23
C LEU A 74 6.82 -5.54 -14.57
N ALA A 75 6.39 -5.14 -15.76
CA ALA A 75 6.41 -3.75 -16.22
C ALA A 75 5.53 -2.83 -15.36
N GLU A 76 5.85 -1.53 -15.32
CA GLU A 76 5.03 -0.50 -14.68
C GLU A 76 3.68 -0.32 -15.42
N GLY A 77 2.58 -0.17 -14.68
CA GLY A 77 1.24 0.13 -15.20
C GLY A 77 0.10 -0.53 -14.42
N LEU A 78 -1.12 -0.26 -14.89
CA LEU A 78 -2.38 -0.74 -14.31
C LEU A 78 -3.25 -1.51 -15.31
N SER A 79 -2.66 -2.06 -16.38
CA SER A 79 -3.39 -3.00 -17.22
C SER A 79 -3.89 -4.19 -16.38
N ARG A 80 -4.95 -4.83 -16.85
CA ARG A 80 -5.54 -5.99 -16.19
C ARG A 80 -4.49 -7.08 -15.94
N ALA A 81 -3.63 -7.34 -16.92
CA ALA A 81 -2.56 -8.33 -16.80
C ALA A 81 -1.57 -7.96 -15.68
N GLN A 82 -1.23 -6.67 -15.55
CA GLN A 82 -0.31 -6.20 -14.52
C GLN A 82 -0.92 -6.26 -13.12
N ILE A 83 -2.19 -5.85 -12.96
CA ILE A 83 -2.90 -5.89 -11.67
C ILE A 83 -3.00 -7.33 -11.16
N LEU A 84 -3.50 -8.24 -12.00
CA LEU A 84 -3.72 -9.63 -11.62
C LEU A 84 -2.39 -10.34 -11.30
N ARG A 85 -1.34 -10.09 -12.09
CA ARG A 85 -0.01 -10.62 -11.79
C ARG A 85 0.58 -10.01 -10.51
N SER A 86 0.48 -8.69 -10.33
CA SER A 86 1.07 -8.00 -9.18
C SER A 86 0.46 -8.47 -7.87
N ILE A 87 -0.85 -8.66 -7.79
CA ILE A 87 -1.47 -9.14 -6.54
C ILE A 87 -1.00 -10.56 -6.19
N ASP A 88 -0.90 -11.45 -7.18
CA ASP A 88 -0.41 -12.82 -6.95
C ASP A 88 1.04 -12.84 -6.46
N ASP A 89 1.88 -12.01 -7.08
CA ASP A 89 3.28 -11.83 -6.66
C ASP A 89 3.41 -11.23 -5.25
N SER A 90 2.57 -10.24 -4.92
CA SER A 90 2.52 -9.63 -3.59
C SER A 90 2.07 -10.62 -2.51
N LEU A 91 0.99 -11.38 -2.76
CA LEU A 91 0.50 -12.41 -1.84
C LEU A 91 1.55 -13.49 -1.59
N ARG A 92 2.27 -13.90 -2.63
CA ARG A 92 3.40 -14.83 -2.51
C ARG A 92 4.54 -14.28 -1.66
N ARG A 93 4.94 -13.02 -1.84
CA ARG A 93 6.00 -12.38 -1.03
C ARG A 93 5.58 -12.17 0.42
N LEU A 94 4.33 -11.75 0.65
CA LEU A 94 3.73 -11.62 1.98
C LEU A 94 3.52 -12.99 2.66
N ASN A 95 3.41 -14.06 1.86
CA ASN A 95 2.95 -15.40 2.28
C ASN A 95 1.60 -15.29 3.01
N MET A 96 0.62 -14.76 2.28
CA MET A 96 -0.76 -14.55 2.72
C MET A 96 -1.72 -14.98 1.60
N GLU A 97 -2.94 -15.36 1.97
CA GLU A 97 -4.00 -15.68 1.01
C GLU A 97 -4.75 -14.43 0.51
N TYR A 98 -4.76 -13.37 1.32
CA TYR A 98 -5.39 -12.10 0.99
C TYR A 98 -4.67 -10.91 1.66
N VAL A 99 -4.78 -9.74 1.05
CA VAL A 99 -4.53 -8.44 1.69
C VAL A 99 -5.86 -7.79 2.07
N ASP A 100 -5.86 -6.95 3.10
CA ASP A 100 -7.07 -6.21 3.47
C ASP A 100 -7.32 -5.08 2.47
N LEU A 101 -6.26 -4.48 1.95
CA LEU A 101 -6.33 -3.35 1.04
C LEU A 101 -5.30 -3.47 -0.09
N LEU A 102 -5.77 -3.46 -1.34
CA LEU A 102 -4.90 -3.25 -2.51
C LEU A 102 -5.11 -1.84 -3.04
N GLN A 103 -4.05 -1.04 -3.12
CA GLN A 103 -4.13 0.33 -3.63
C GLN A 103 -3.47 0.46 -5.01
N ILE A 104 -4.06 1.23 -5.92
CA ILE A 104 -3.31 1.72 -7.07
C ILE A 104 -2.34 2.81 -6.60
N HIS A 105 -1.06 2.66 -6.92
CA HIS A 105 -0.04 3.57 -6.40
C HIS A 105 -0.10 4.94 -7.09
N ARG A 106 -0.51 4.98 -8.36
CA ARG A 106 -0.61 6.18 -9.21
C ARG A 106 -1.76 6.02 -10.18
N TRP A 107 -2.17 7.12 -10.83
CA TRP A 107 -2.95 7.06 -12.05
C TRP A 107 -2.09 6.55 -13.23
N ASP A 108 -2.63 5.65 -14.04
CA ASP A 108 -2.00 5.20 -15.28
C ASP A 108 -2.64 5.89 -16.49
N TYR A 109 -1.85 6.65 -17.24
CA TYR A 109 -2.31 7.37 -18.44
C TYR A 109 -2.33 6.50 -19.70
N ASN A 110 -1.76 5.30 -19.64
CA ASN A 110 -1.64 4.40 -20.79
C ASN A 110 -2.69 3.27 -20.77
N THR A 111 -3.37 3.08 -19.65
CA THR A 111 -4.43 2.07 -19.49
C THR A 111 -5.78 2.78 -19.33
N PRO A 112 -6.83 2.41 -20.09
CA PRO A 112 -8.18 2.89 -19.85
C PRO A 112 -8.61 2.64 -18.39
N ILE A 113 -9.20 3.64 -17.75
CA ILE A 113 -9.56 3.53 -16.33
C ILE A 113 -10.58 2.41 -16.09
N GLU A 114 -11.49 2.16 -17.02
CA GLU A 114 -12.47 1.08 -16.96
C GLU A 114 -11.79 -0.29 -16.88
N GLU A 115 -10.71 -0.52 -17.64
CA GLU A 115 -9.93 -1.77 -17.57
C GLU A 115 -9.29 -1.94 -16.20
N THR A 116 -8.72 -0.86 -15.66
CA THR A 116 -8.12 -0.84 -14.32
C THR A 116 -9.16 -1.18 -13.25
N LEU A 117 -10.32 -0.51 -13.28
CA LEU A 117 -11.39 -0.68 -12.30
C LEU A 117 -12.03 -2.07 -12.36
N GLU A 118 -12.26 -2.60 -13.56
CA GLU A 118 -12.75 -3.97 -13.75
C GLU A 118 -11.76 -5.00 -13.20
N ALA A 119 -10.46 -4.82 -13.47
CA ALA A 119 -9.42 -5.70 -12.96
C ALA A 119 -9.35 -5.67 -11.42
N LEU A 120 -9.41 -4.49 -10.80
CA LEU A 120 -9.45 -4.35 -9.34
C LEU A 120 -10.69 -4.99 -8.74
N ASN A 121 -11.85 -4.83 -9.38
CA ASN A 121 -13.08 -5.50 -8.98
C ASN A 121 -12.93 -7.03 -9.00
N ASP A 122 -12.28 -7.59 -10.02
CA ASP A 122 -12.03 -9.03 -10.09
C ASP A 122 -11.05 -9.53 -9.01
N VAL A 123 -10.07 -8.71 -8.62
CA VAL A 123 -9.21 -9.03 -7.46
C VAL A 123 -10.03 -9.15 -6.18
N VAL A 124 -10.99 -8.24 -5.95
CA VAL A 124 -11.89 -8.28 -4.80
C VAL A 124 -12.81 -9.49 -4.86
N ARG A 125 -13.43 -9.75 -6.02
CA ARG A 125 -14.32 -10.92 -6.22
C ARG A 125 -13.58 -12.25 -6.04
N ALA A 126 -12.31 -12.31 -6.40
CA ALA A 126 -11.46 -13.47 -6.18
C ALA A 126 -11.03 -13.64 -4.71
N GLY A 127 -11.33 -12.67 -3.83
CA GLY A 127 -10.97 -12.70 -2.42
C GLY A 127 -9.49 -12.41 -2.13
N LYS A 128 -8.72 -12.00 -3.15
CA LYS A 128 -7.28 -11.69 -3.03
C LYS A 128 -7.02 -10.36 -2.33
N ALA A 129 -7.95 -9.42 -2.45
CA ALA A 129 -8.04 -8.21 -1.63
C ALA A 129 -9.44 -8.10 -1.03
N ARG A 130 -9.57 -7.65 0.23
CA ARG A 130 -10.88 -7.38 0.83
C ARG A 130 -11.47 -6.08 0.32
N TYR A 131 -10.63 -5.07 0.19
CA TYR A 131 -10.98 -3.75 -0.30
C TYR A 131 -9.91 -3.21 -1.25
N ILE A 132 -10.27 -2.16 -1.99
CA ILE A 132 -9.36 -1.45 -2.88
C ILE A 132 -9.28 0.03 -2.52
N GLY A 133 -8.15 0.63 -2.84
CA GLY A 133 -7.87 2.04 -2.61
C GLY A 133 -7.11 2.67 -3.76
N ALA A 134 -6.91 3.97 -3.65
CA ALA A 134 -6.18 4.78 -4.61
C ALA A 134 -5.07 5.57 -3.90
N SER A 135 -4.10 6.04 -4.68
CA SER A 135 -3.07 6.95 -4.21
C SER A 135 -2.66 7.90 -5.33
N SER A 136 -2.43 9.16 -4.97
CA SER A 136 -1.73 10.16 -5.79
C SER A 136 -2.29 10.29 -7.22
N MET A 137 -3.40 11.01 -7.33
CA MET A 137 -4.03 11.41 -8.59
C MET A 137 -4.80 12.71 -8.41
N HIS A 138 -5.26 13.32 -9.49
CA HIS A 138 -6.09 14.52 -9.40
C HIS A 138 -7.48 14.18 -8.86
N ALA A 139 -8.09 15.10 -8.09
CA ALA A 139 -9.44 14.91 -7.56
C ALA A 139 -10.48 14.63 -8.66
N ALA A 140 -10.36 15.29 -9.81
CA ALA A 140 -11.22 15.04 -10.97
C ALA A 140 -11.10 13.60 -11.51
N GLN A 141 -9.88 13.03 -11.53
CA GLN A 141 -9.64 11.64 -11.94
C GLN A 141 -10.26 10.66 -10.93
N PHE A 142 -10.10 10.94 -9.64
CA PHE A 142 -10.68 10.11 -8.60
C PHE A 142 -12.22 10.14 -8.63
N ALA A 143 -12.81 11.32 -8.80
CA ALA A 143 -14.25 11.48 -8.96
C ALA A 143 -14.80 10.71 -10.18
N GLN A 144 -14.09 10.76 -11.32
CA GLN A 144 -14.42 9.96 -12.50
C GLN A 144 -14.40 8.47 -12.18
N ALA A 145 -13.37 7.99 -11.48
CA ALA A 145 -13.24 6.58 -11.14
C ALA A 145 -14.36 6.10 -10.19
N LEU A 146 -14.69 6.91 -9.18
CA LEU A 146 -15.82 6.62 -8.26
C LEU A 146 -17.15 6.53 -9.02
N ALA A 147 -17.41 7.46 -9.94
CA ALA A 147 -18.63 7.46 -10.75
C ALA A 147 -18.73 6.22 -11.65
N LEU A 148 -17.61 5.78 -12.24
CA LEU A 148 -17.57 4.55 -13.04
C LEU A 148 -17.80 3.30 -12.17
N GLN A 149 -17.21 3.24 -10.98
CA GLN A 149 -17.46 2.13 -10.04
C GLN A 149 -18.94 2.03 -9.67
N GLU A 150 -19.59 3.16 -9.37
CA GLU A 150 -21.02 3.22 -9.08
C GLU A 150 -21.86 2.78 -10.29
N GLN A 151 -21.57 3.33 -11.48
CA GLN A 151 -22.30 3.02 -12.71
C GLN A 151 -22.27 1.52 -13.06
N HIS A 152 -21.13 0.86 -12.84
CA HIS A 152 -20.93 -0.55 -13.18
C HIS A 152 -21.22 -1.51 -12.02
N GLY A 153 -21.48 -1.00 -10.81
CA GLY A 153 -21.62 -1.83 -9.61
C GLY A 153 -20.33 -2.57 -9.23
N TRP A 154 -19.17 -1.97 -9.53
CA TRP A 154 -17.87 -2.51 -9.15
C TRP A 154 -17.53 -2.20 -7.70
N ALA A 155 -16.60 -2.97 -7.13
CA ALA A 155 -16.05 -2.69 -5.80
C ALA A 155 -15.58 -1.21 -5.74
N PRO A 156 -16.02 -0.42 -4.74
CA PRO A 156 -15.65 0.99 -4.64
C PRO A 156 -14.24 1.15 -4.06
N PHE A 157 -13.59 2.27 -4.38
CA PHE A 157 -12.44 2.70 -3.61
C PHE A 157 -12.87 3.12 -2.21
N VAL A 158 -12.30 2.50 -1.17
CA VAL A 158 -12.60 2.83 0.23
C VAL A 158 -11.53 3.68 0.90
N THR A 159 -10.35 3.79 0.26
CA THR A 159 -9.27 4.66 0.73
C THR A 159 -8.66 5.51 -0.37
N MET A 160 -8.14 6.67 0.02
CA MET A 160 -7.21 7.49 -0.74
C MET A 160 -5.94 7.72 0.10
N GLN A 161 -4.77 7.38 -0.44
CA GLN A 161 -3.49 7.58 0.23
C GLN A 161 -2.75 8.80 -0.36
N ASP A 162 -2.84 9.93 0.33
CA ASP A 162 -2.40 11.25 -0.16
C ASP A 162 -1.11 11.76 0.47
N HIS A 163 -0.39 12.62 -0.26
CA HIS A 163 0.73 13.36 0.32
C HIS A 163 0.16 14.46 1.20
N TYR A 164 0.38 14.41 2.51
CA TYR A 164 -0.17 15.42 3.39
C TYR A 164 0.69 15.63 4.64
N ASN A 165 1.06 16.88 4.91
CA ASN A 165 1.82 17.29 6.09
C ASN A 165 1.70 18.81 6.30
N LEU A 166 2.32 19.33 7.36
CA LEU A 166 2.21 20.76 7.71
C LEU A 166 2.63 21.73 6.61
N ILE A 167 3.54 21.32 5.72
CA ILE A 167 4.07 22.17 4.64
C ILE A 167 3.49 21.81 3.25
N TYR A 168 2.71 20.74 3.16
CA TYR A 168 2.02 20.32 1.94
C TYR A 168 0.57 19.97 2.26
N ARG A 169 -0.33 20.90 1.91
CA ARG A 169 -1.77 20.87 2.26
C ARG A 169 -2.67 21.07 1.04
N GLU A 170 -2.15 20.82 -0.17
CA GLU A 170 -2.91 21.05 -1.41
C GLU A 170 -4.17 20.19 -1.47
N GLU A 171 -4.12 18.99 -0.91
CA GLU A 171 -5.22 18.03 -0.86
C GLU A 171 -6.47 18.57 -0.15
N GLU A 172 -6.32 19.56 0.75
CA GLU A 172 -7.46 20.21 1.43
C GLU A 172 -8.38 20.96 0.47
N ARG A 173 -7.90 21.34 -0.71
CA ARG A 173 -8.70 22.12 -1.66
C ARG A 173 -9.78 21.31 -2.33
N GLU A 174 -9.46 20.09 -2.75
CA GLU A 174 -10.33 19.28 -3.61
C GLU A 174 -10.41 17.82 -3.18
N MET A 175 -9.26 17.14 -2.97
CA MET A 175 -9.24 15.70 -2.70
C MET A 175 -9.87 15.33 -1.35
N LEU A 176 -9.50 16.03 -0.26
CA LEU A 176 -10.04 15.73 1.07
C LEU A 176 -11.55 16.02 1.16
N PRO A 177 -12.08 17.15 0.65
CA PRO A 177 -13.52 17.36 0.54
C PRO A 177 -14.23 16.27 -0.27
N LEU A 178 -13.66 15.86 -1.41
CA LEU A 178 -14.21 14.77 -2.23
C LEU A 178 -14.26 13.46 -1.46
N CYS A 179 -13.16 13.08 -0.78
CA CYS A 179 -13.12 11.87 0.03
C CYS A 179 -14.18 11.89 1.15
N TYR A 180 -14.32 13.03 1.83
CA TYR A 180 -15.34 13.21 2.86
C TYR A 180 -16.77 13.03 2.32
N GLN A 181 -17.07 13.61 1.15
CA GLN A 181 -18.39 13.51 0.52
C GLN A 181 -18.75 12.08 0.12
N HIS A 182 -17.77 11.29 -0.35
CA HIS A 182 -17.99 9.92 -0.81
C HIS A 182 -17.73 8.84 0.27
N GLY A 183 -17.42 9.25 1.51
CA GLY A 183 -17.14 8.30 2.60
C GLY A 183 -15.84 7.51 2.41
N VAL A 184 -14.86 8.06 1.69
CA VAL A 184 -13.54 7.48 1.46
C VAL A 184 -12.60 7.86 2.60
N ALA A 185 -11.94 6.88 3.20
CA ALA A 185 -10.96 7.12 4.25
C ALA A 185 -9.64 7.66 3.68
N VAL A 186 -9.01 8.60 4.38
CA VAL A 186 -7.73 9.19 3.94
C VAL A 186 -6.57 8.61 4.75
N ILE A 187 -5.53 8.16 4.05
CA ILE A 187 -4.29 7.63 4.64
C ILE A 187 -3.14 8.56 4.25
N PRO A 188 -2.75 9.54 5.09
CA PRO A 188 -1.69 10.48 4.74
C PRO A 188 -0.31 9.81 4.76
N TRP A 189 0.50 10.05 3.74
CA TRP A 189 1.91 9.62 3.69
C TRP A 189 2.87 10.79 3.82
N SER A 190 4.08 10.50 4.32
CA SER A 190 5.08 11.51 4.73
C SER A 190 4.54 12.60 5.69
N PRO A 191 3.90 12.23 6.82
CA PRO A 191 3.35 13.21 7.77
C PRO A 191 4.41 14.14 8.37
N LEU A 192 5.68 13.69 8.43
CA LEU A 192 6.81 14.49 8.90
C LEU A 192 7.63 15.11 7.76
N ALA A 193 7.11 15.19 6.53
CA ALA A 193 7.82 15.74 5.37
C ALA A 193 9.24 15.16 5.21
N ARG A 194 9.38 13.83 5.39
CA ARG A 194 10.67 13.12 5.41
C ARG A 194 11.68 13.64 6.44
N GLY A 195 11.18 14.18 7.56
CA GLY A 195 11.96 14.75 8.66
C GLY A 195 12.08 16.27 8.62
N ALA A 196 11.62 16.94 7.56
CA ALA A 196 11.79 18.39 7.40
C ALA A 196 10.98 19.23 8.41
N VAL A 197 9.91 18.68 8.97
CA VAL A 197 9.11 19.36 10.01
C VAL A 197 9.40 18.83 11.42
N ASN A 198 10.48 18.08 11.60
CA ASN A 198 10.93 17.72 12.94
C ASN A 198 11.57 18.97 13.56
N PRO A 199 11.12 19.46 14.73
CA PRO A 199 11.84 20.51 15.42
C PRO A 199 13.26 20.01 15.68
N SER A 200 14.26 20.68 15.12
CA SER A 200 15.64 20.49 15.55
C SER A 200 15.68 20.77 17.04
N VAL A 201 16.04 19.76 17.83
CA VAL A 201 16.40 19.94 19.24
C VAL A 201 17.57 20.92 19.24
N GLY A 202 17.29 22.16 19.62
CA GLY A 202 18.29 23.19 19.88
C GLY A 202 18.88 23.04 21.28
#